data_AF-A0A947DQM4-F1
#
_entry.id   AF-A0A947DQM4-F1
#
_cell.length_a   1.000
_cell.length_b   1.000
_cell.length_c   1.000
_cell.angle_alpha   90.00
_cell.angle_beta   90.00
_cell.angle_gamma   90.00
#
_symmetry.space_group_name_H-M   'P 1'
#
loop_
_entity.id
_entity.type
_entity.pdbx_description
1 polymer ?
#
loop_
_entity_poly.entity_id
_entity_poly.type
_entity_poly.pdbx_seq_one_letter_code
_entity_poly.pdbx_strand_id
1 'polypeptide(L)'
;MKFRAQALRDGPSARRRRRTVTLADGATCEVPVVCPHQGLPLDCEPDATGVMTCPWHGYRFDARTGACLSGRTRGWTNNEKS
;
A
#
# COMPACT_ATOMS: atom_id res chain seq x y z
N MET A 1 11.62 3.80 -20.61
CA MET A 1 11.37 4.30 -19.24
C MET A 1 10.30 5.42 -19.22
N LYS A 2 9.05 5.16 -19.63
CA LYS A 2 7.96 6.17 -19.60
C LYS A 2 7.00 6.02 -18.41
N PHE A 3 6.98 4.84 -17.78
CA PHE A 3 6.00 4.48 -16.75
C PHE A 3 6.21 5.18 -15.40
N ARG A 4 7.46 5.35 -14.95
CA ARG A 4 7.76 5.96 -13.64
C ARG A 4 7.39 7.45 -13.59
N ALA A 5 7.71 8.21 -14.63
CA ALA A 5 7.45 9.65 -14.67
C ALA A 5 5.94 9.97 -14.68
N GLN A 6 5.14 9.17 -15.39
CA GLN A 6 3.69 9.30 -15.38
C GLN A 6 3.10 8.92 -14.02
N ALA A 7 3.53 7.79 -13.45
CA ALA A 7 3.08 7.35 -12.12
C ALA A 7 3.34 8.39 -11.01
N LEU A 8 4.46 9.13 -11.08
CA LEU A 8 4.73 10.23 -10.15
C LEU A 8 3.80 11.43 -10.32
N ARG A 9 3.31 11.69 -11.54
CA ARG A 9 2.32 12.76 -11.80
C ARG A 9 0.94 12.37 -11.29
N ASP A 10 0.57 11.10 -11.41
CA ASP A 10 -0.77 10.61 -11.05
C ASP A 10 -0.91 10.33 -9.55
N GLY A 11 0.20 9.99 -8.89
CA GLY A 11 0.26 9.62 -7.47
C GLY A 11 -0.46 10.57 -6.50
N PRO A 12 -0.24 11.90 -6.56
CA PRO A 12 -0.92 12.86 -5.69
C PRO A 12 -2.45 12.76 -5.76
N SER A 13 -3.01 12.65 -6.97
CA SER A 13 -4.45 12.54 -7.22
C SER A 13 -5.03 11.21 -6.71
N ALA A 14 -4.20 10.18 -6.58
CA ALA A 14 -4.59 8.85 -6.13
C ALA A 14 -4.35 8.60 -4.62
N ARG A 15 -3.72 9.53 -3.88
CA ARG A 15 -3.28 9.32 -2.48
C ARG A 15 -4.40 8.93 -1.50
N ARG A 16 -5.64 9.38 -1.76
CA ARG A 16 -6.83 9.04 -0.95
C ARG A 16 -7.58 7.81 -1.43
N ARG A 17 -7.30 7.32 -2.65
CA ARG A 17 -7.97 6.13 -3.19
C ARG A 17 -7.54 4.89 -2.40
N ARG A 18 -8.46 3.94 -2.30
CA ARG A 18 -8.28 2.65 -1.63
C ARG A 18 -8.72 1.53 -2.55
N ARG A 19 -8.21 0.33 -2.29
CA ARG A 19 -8.66 -0.92 -2.88
C ARG A 19 -8.75 -1.98 -1.79
N THR A 20 -9.63 -2.95 -1.98
CA THR A 20 -9.72 -4.10 -1.10
C THR A 20 -8.65 -5.13 -1.46
N VAL A 21 -8.02 -5.71 -0.44
CA VAL A 21 -7.17 -6.91 -0.53
C VAL A 21 -7.72 -8.00 0.37
N THR A 22 -7.43 -9.25 0.05
CA THR A 22 -7.76 -10.41 0.87
C THR A 22 -6.49 -10.96 1.50
N LEU A 23 -6.51 -11.16 2.82
CA LEU A 23 -5.43 -11.75 3.60
C LEU A 23 -5.50 -13.29 3.54
N ALA A 24 -4.42 -13.96 3.94
CA ALA A 24 -4.35 -15.42 3.91
C ALA A 24 -5.39 -16.11 4.83
N ASP A 25 -5.87 -15.43 5.86
CA ASP A 25 -6.95 -15.89 6.75
C ASP A 25 -8.37 -15.64 6.19
N GLY A 26 -8.46 -15.08 4.99
CA GLY A 26 -9.73 -14.72 4.34
C GLY A 26 -10.30 -13.37 4.76
N ALA A 27 -9.70 -12.66 5.72
CA ALA A 27 -10.12 -11.32 6.08
C ALA A 27 -9.83 -10.32 4.94
N THR A 28 -10.65 -9.29 4.80
CA THR A 28 -10.43 -8.22 3.82
C THR A 28 -9.98 -6.93 4.48
N CYS A 29 -9.15 -6.16 3.79
CA CYS A 29 -8.61 -4.88 4.26
C CYS A 29 -8.63 -3.84 3.14
N GLU A 30 -8.87 -2.58 3.50
CA GLU A 30 -8.74 -1.45 2.57
C GLU A 30 -7.32 -0.91 2.59
N VAL A 31 -6.64 -0.89 1.44
CA VAL A 31 -5.25 -0.45 1.32
C VAL A 31 -5.10 0.66 0.28
N PRO A 32 -4.12 1.57 0.40
CA PRO A 32 -3.85 2.57 -0.61
C PRO A 32 -3.51 1.95 -1.96
N VAL A 33 -3.99 2.58 -3.04
CA VAL A 33 -3.58 2.21 -4.40
C VAL A 33 -2.19 2.76 -4.76
N VAL A 34 -1.63 3.66 -3.93
CA VAL A 34 -0.30 4.23 -4.10
C VAL A 34 0.50 4.14 -2.81
N CYS A 35 1.79 3.86 -2.94
CA CYS A 35 2.74 3.74 -1.84
C CYS A 35 2.85 5.09 -1.10
N PRO A 36 2.65 5.12 0.24
CA PRO A 36 2.75 6.33 1.04
C PRO A 36 4.07 7.09 0.94
N HIS A 37 5.16 6.42 0.53
CA HIS A 37 6.50 6.98 0.39
C HIS A 37 6.59 8.01 -0.76
N GLN A 38 6.40 7.59 -2.01
CA GLN A 38 6.56 8.45 -3.20
C GLN A 38 5.31 8.52 -4.09
N GLY A 39 4.19 7.95 -3.66
CA GLY A 39 2.93 7.99 -4.43
C GLY A 39 2.93 7.15 -5.71
N LEU A 40 3.89 6.25 -5.87
CA LEU A 40 3.89 5.28 -6.98
C LEU A 40 2.88 4.14 -6.70
N PRO A 41 2.32 3.50 -7.74
CA PRO A 41 1.35 2.43 -7.58
C PRO A 41 1.79 1.33 -6.59
N LEU A 42 0.90 0.95 -5.68
CA LEU A 42 1.08 -0.13 -4.70
C LEU A 42 0.41 -1.42 -5.23
N ASP A 43 0.80 -1.80 -6.44
CA ASP A 43 0.26 -2.94 -7.18
C ASP A 43 0.98 -4.23 -6.73
N CYS A 44 0.69 -4.66 -5.51
CA CYS A 44 1.22 -5.86 -4.89
C CYS A 44 0.19 -6.45 -3.95
N GLU A 45 0.16 -7.77 -3.80
CA GLU A 45 -0.72 -8.41 -2.82
C GLU A 45 0.00 -8.62 -1.47
N PRO A 46 -0.74 -8.67 -0.36
CA PRO A 46 -0.18 -9.06 0.93
C PRO A 46 0.35 -10.51 0.87
N ASP A 47 1.48 -10.76 1.51
CA ASP A 47 2.02 -12.10 1.66
C ASP A 47 1.23 -12.94 2.70
N ALA A 48 1.68 -14.18 2.95
CA ALA A 48 1.05 -15.07 3.93
C ALA A 48 0.98 -14.51 5.36
N THR A 49 1.79 -13.48 5.68
CA THR A 49 1.79 -12.79 6.97
C THR A 49 1.02 -11.48 6.96
N GLY A 50 0.39 -11.12 5.84
CA GLY A 50 -0.36 -9.88 5.68
C GLY A 50 0.50 -8.66 5.33
N VAL A 51 1.75 -8.87 4.90
CA VAL A 51 2.67 -7.77 4.58
C VAL A 51 2.66 -7.46 3.09
N MET A 52 2.42 -6.20 2.74
CA MET A 52 2.54 -5.68 1.38
C MET A 52 3.96 -5.15 1.15
N THR A 53 4.60 -5.57 0.06
CA THR A 53 5.92 -5.09 -0.33
C THR A 53 5.85 -4.28 -1.62
N CYS A 54 6.07 -2.97 -1.53
CA CYS A 54 6.01 -2.07 -2.67
C CYS A 54 7.04 -2.47 -3.75
N PRO A 55 6.61 -2.72 -5.00
CA PRO A 55 7.49 -3.24 -6.06
C PRO A 55 8.56 -2.26 -6.53
N TRP A 56 8.43 -0.97 -6.16
CA TRP A 56 9.34 0.08 -6.62
C TRP A 56 10.60 0.21 -5.75
N HIS A 57 10.43 0.21 -4.43
CA HIS A 57 11.50 0.53 -3.48
C HIS A 57 11.58 -0.43 -2.29
N GLY A 58 10.76 -1.49 -2.28
CA GLY A 58 10.76 -2.50 -1.23
C GLY A 58 10.20 -2.04 0.12
N TYR A 59 9.50 -0.91 0.19
CA TYR A 59 8.82 -0.49 1.42
C TYR A 59 7.76 -1.52 1.80
N ARG A 60 7.80 -1.94 3.07
CA ARG A 60 6.91 -2.94 3.64
C ARG A 60 5.87 -2.31 4.54
N PHE A 61 4.64 -2.76 4.40
CA PHE A 61 3.50 -2.29 5.18
C PHE A 61 2.67 -3.46 5.66
N ASP A 62 2.24 -3.42 6.91
CA ASP A 62 1.23 -4.33 7.42
C ASP A 62 -0.13 -3.93 6.82
N ALA A 63 -0.79 -4.83 6.08
CA ALA A 63 -2.02 -4.51 5.36
C ALA A 63 -3.21 -4.25 6.29
N ARG A 64 -3.20 -4.86 7.49
CA ARG A 64 -4.30 -4.82 8.45
C ARG A 64 -4.32 -3.52 9.23
N THR A 65 -3.16 -3.11 9.73
CA THR A 65 -2.99 -1.89 10.52
C THR A 65 -2.64 -0.69 9.67
N GLY A 66 -2.04 -0.92 8.51
CA GLY A 66 -1.43 0.09 7.65
C GLY A 66 -0.06 0.56 8.12
N ALA A 67 0.52 -0.02 9.18
CA ALA A 67 1.80 0.39 9.74
C ALA A 67 2.97 0.21 8.74
N CYS A 68 3.90 1.17 8.71
CA CYS A 68 5.12 1.02 7.91
C CYS A 68 6.17 0.23 8.68
N LEU A 69 6.53 -0.94 8.16
CA LEU A 69 7.51 -1.84 8.76
C LEU A 69 8.96 -1.48 8.38
N SER A 70 9.14 -0.60 7.38
CA SER A 70 10.45 -0.11 6.95
C SER A 70 10.92 1.17 7.67
N GLY A 71 10.09 1.75 8.55
CA GLY A 71 10.47 2.81 9.50
C GLY A 71 10.78 4.21 8.94
N ARG A 72 10.65 4.43 7.62
CA ARG A 72 11.10 5.68 6.95
C ARG A 72 9.99 6.51 6.32
N THR A 73 8.73 6.07 6.42
CA THR A 73 7.55 6.82 5.99
C THR A 73 6.39 6.52 6.94
N ARG A 74 5.40 7.42 7.00
CA ARG A 74 4.12 7.07 7.63
C ARG A 74 3.40 6.05 6.75
N GLY A 75 2.71 5.12 7.40
CA GLY A 75 1.78 4.19 6.78
C GLY A 75 0.41 4.82 6.52
N TRP A 76 -0.64 4.00 6.57
CA TRP A 76 -2.03 4.45 6.59
C TRP A 76 -2.73 3.94 7.85
N THR A 77 -3.99 4.33 8.03
CA THR A 77 -4.86 3.88 9.11
C THR A 77 -6.04 3.14 8.50
N ASN A 78 -6.33 1.95 9.02
CA ASN A 78 -7.58 1.26 8.74
C ASN A 78 -8.54 1.54 9.88
N ASN A 79 -9.80 1.88 9.55
CA ASN A 79 -10.86 1.78 10.54
C ASN A 79 -11.15 0.29 10.68
N GLU A 80 -10.74 -0.27 11.80
CA GLU A 80 -11.06 -1.62 12.21
C GLU A 80 -12.58 -1.76 12.17
N LYS A 81 -13.11 -2.47 11.16
CA LYS A 81 -14.47 -3.01 11.29
C LYS A 81 -14.31 -4.27 12.12
N SER A 82 -14.50 -4.10 13.43
CA SER A 82 -14.74 -5.19 14.36
C SER A 82 -15.98 -5.97 13.99
#